data_AF-A0A1Q8YI50-F1
#
_entry.id   AF-A0A1Q8YI50-F1
#
_cell.length_a   1.000
_cell.length_b   1.000
_cell.length_c   1.000
_cell.angle_alpha   90.00
_cell.angle_beta   90.00
_cell.angle_gamma   90.00
#
_symmetry.space_group_name_H-M   'P 1'
#
loop_
_entity.id
_entity.type
_entity.pdbx_description
1 polymer ?
#
loop_
_entity_poly.entity_id
_entity_poly.type
_entity_poly.pdbx_seq_one_letter_code
_entity_poly.pdbx_strand_id
1 'polypeptide(L)'
;MQRDELAAWLRLTLTPGVGNISARKLLATFGLPQAIFDQPTAALKQVVNSTQVQALCTEPQELAALVDLTWVWLQQSPANGPRRQIATLGDPLYPQALLNLDDPPLLLYLLGNASYKPNKPPALIDKALTATFNIANRQTIDTQSSLAIVGSRNPTPQGAANARLFAKSFAQAGLTVVSGLALGIDGAAHQGALDGVSDSHAAVTVAVVGTGLDRVYPKAHHGSWLTASLSTGC
;
A
#
# COMPACT_ATOMS: atom_id res chain seq x y z
N MET A 1 11.59 10.04 3.34
CA MET A 1 12.56 8.99 3.70
C MET A 1 13.89 9.27 3.02
N GLN A 2 15.00 9.18 3.75
CA GLN A 2 16.36 9.30 3.21
C GLN A 2 16.86 7.94 2.67
N ARG A 3 17.91 7.92 1.83
CA ARG A 3 18.41 6.66 1.22
C ARG A 3 18.94 5.67 2.26
N ASP A 4 19.61 6.17 3.30
CA ASP A 4 20.13 5.32 4.37
C ASP A 4 19.02 4.73 5.24
N GLU A 5 17.94 5.50 5.44
CA GLU A 5 16.72 5.02 6.10
C GLU A 5 16.04 3.92 5.28
N LEU A 6 15.92 4.10 3.96
CA LEU A 6 15.43 3.06 3.05
C LEU A 6 16.30 1.79 3.13
N ALA A 7 17.62 1.94 3.13
CA ALA A 7 18.54 0.80 3.22
C ALA A 7 18.34 -0.01 4.51
N ALA A 8 18.14 0.67 5.64
CA ALA A 8 17.92 -0.01 6.91
C ALA A 8 16.55 -0.76 6.94
N TRP A 9 15.49 -0.17 6.39
CA TRP A 9 14.19 -0.86 6.26
C TRP A 9 14.24 -2.07 5.31
N LEU A 10 14.92 -1.95 4.17
CA LEU A 10 15.11 -3.05 3.23
C LEU A 10 15.97 -4.16 3.85
N ARG A 11 17.04 -3.81 4.58
CA ARG A 11 17.87 -4.78 5.29
C ARG A 11 17.07 -5.58 6.31
N LEU A 12 16.22 -4.91 7.09
CA LEU A 12 15.36 -5.56 8.07
C LEU A 12 14.38 -6.54 7.39
N THR A 13 13.82 -6.16 6.25
CA THR A 13 12.91 -7.00 5.46
C THR A 13 13.62 -8.22 4.82
N LEU A 14 14.88 -8.05 4.41
CA LEU A 14 15.69 -9.12 3.81
C LEU A 14 16.36 -10.03 4.84
N THR A 15 16.32 -9.71 6.13
CA THR A 15 17.05 -10.47 7.15
C THR A 15 16.42 -11.87 7.32
N PRO A 16 17.18 -12.96 7.04
CA PRO A 16 16.63 -14.30 7.11
C PRO A 16 16.07 -14.67 8.49
N GLY A 17 14.86 -15.22 8.51
CA GLY A 17 14.18 -15.62 9.74
C GLY A 17 13.60 -14.47 10.58
N VAL A 18 13.81 -13.21 10.19
CA VAL A 18 13.16 -12.05 10.83
C VAL A 18 11.88 -11.72 10.05
N GLY A 19 10.77 -12.33 10.48
CA GLY A 19 9.44 -11.98 9.97
C GLY A 19 8.89 -10.68 10.59
N ASN A 20 7.79 -10.19 10.02
CA ASN A 20 7.05 -9.00 10.45
C ASN A 20 6.84 -8.91 11.98
N ILE A 21 6.35 -9.96 12.65
CA ILE A 21 6.23 -10.01 14.13
C ILE A 21 7.56 -9.73 14.84
N SER A 22 8.65 -10.38 14.42
CA SER A 22 9.96 -10.23 15.08
C SER A 22 10.53 -8.84 14.83
N ALA A 23 10.42 -8.34 13.59
CA ALA A 23 10.80 -6.98 13.24
C ALA A 23 10.00 -5.94 14.04
N ARG A 24 8.69 -6.11 14.24
CA ARG A 24 7.89 -5.21 15.11
C ARG A 24 8.40 -5.18 16.54
N LYS A 25 8.76 -6.32 17.12
CA LYS A 25 9.33 -6.36 18.48
C LYS A 25 10.65 -5.62 18.55
N LEU A 26 11.51 -5.79 17.54
CA LEU A 26 12.77 -5.06 17.44
C LEU A 26 12.53 -3.55 17.30
N LEU A 27 11.62 -3.13 16.42
CA LEU A 27 11.26 -1.72 16.22
C LEU A 27 10.65 -1.09 17.48
N ALA A 28 9.79 -1.82 18.18
CA ALA A 28 9.20 -1.36 19.44
C ALA A 28 10.24 -1.22 20.56
N THR A 29 11.31 -2.03 20.54
CA THR A 29 12.36 -2.02 21.57
C THR A 29 13.46 -0.99 21.27
N PHE A 30 13.90 -0.90 20.02
CA PHE A 30 15.09 -0.15 19.62
C PHE A 30 14.81 1.06 18.73
N GLY A 31 13.55 1.27 18.29
CA GLY A 31 13.17 2.38 17.43
C GLY A 31 13.38 2.07 15.93
N LEU A 32 13.94 3.03 15.19
CA LEU A 32 14.13 2.89 13.73
C LEU A 32 15.13 1.78 13.38
N PRO A 33 15.05 1.19 12.17
CA PRO A 33 15.90 0.06 11.81
C PRO A 33 17.41 0.29 11.94
N GLN A 34 17.91 1.51 11.70
CA GLN A 34 19.33 1.82 11.90
C GLN A 34 19.78 1.50 13.33
N ALA A 35 18.97 1.91 14.31
CA ALA A 35 19.27 1.69 15.72
C ALA A 35 19.24 0.21 16.12
N ILE A 36 18.52 -0.65 15.38
CA ILE A 36 18.54 -2.10 15.57
C ILE A 36 19.92 -2.65 15.17
N PHE A 37 20.45 -2.22 14.02
CA PHE A 37 21.74 -2.72 13.52
C PHE A 37 22.95 -2.20 14.30
N ASP A 38 22.78 -1.10 15.03
CA ASP A 38 23.78 -0.57 15.95
C ASP A 38 23.78 -1.28 17.33
N GLN A 39 22.81 -2.16 17.61
CA GLN A 39 22.74 -2.85 18.89
C GLN A 39 23.82 -3.92 19.05
N PRO A 40 24.39 -4.08 20.27
CA PRO A 40 25.22 -5.22 20.58
C PRO A 40 24.41 -6.52 20.56
N THR A 41 25.08 -7.63 20.23
CA THR A 41 24.43 -8.97 20.16
C THR A 41 23.73 -9.36 21.45
N ALA A 42 24.23 -8.92 22.61
CA ALA A 42 23.61 -9.15 23.91
C ALA A 42 22.22 -8.49 24.05
N ALA A 43 22.04 -7.28 23.50
CA ALA A 43 20.76 -6.59 23.51
C ALA A 43 19.77 -7.25 22.54
N LEU A 44 20.22 -7.61 21.33
CA LEU A 44 19.38 -8.28 20.34
C LEU A 44 18.83 -9.63 20.86
N LYS A 45 19.64 -10.40 21.60
CA LYS A 45 19.23 -11.68 22.22
C LYS A 45 18.09 -11.55 23.23
N GLN A 46 17.81 -10.34 23.75
CA GLN A 46 16.68 -10.11 24.65
C GLN A 46 15.34 -10.10 23.90
N VAL A 47 15.35 -9.90 22.57
CA VAL A 47 14.15 -9.72 21.75
C VAL A 47 13.94 -10.87 20.77
N VAL A 48 15.03 -11.41 20.22
CA VAL A 48 15.02 -12.41 19.14
C VAL A 48 15.94 -13.59 19.44
N ASN A 49 15.75 -14.71 18.75
CA ASN A 49 16.56 -15.92 18.98
C ASN A 49 17.97 -15.80 18.38
N SER A 50 18.88 -16.70 18.79
CA SER A 50 20.29 -16.68 18.34
C SER A 50 20.48 -16.72 16.83
N THR A 51 19.62 -17.45 16.09
CA THR A 51 19.69 -17.53 14.62
C THR A 51 19.35 -16.18 13.99
N GLN A 52 18.31 -15.51 14.49
CA GLN A 52 17.92 -14.17 14.05
C GLN A 52 18.99 -13.12 14.41
N VAL A 53 19.62 -13.22 15.58
CA VAL A 53 20.75 -12.34 15.95
C VAL A 53 21.90 -12.49 14.97
N GLN A 54 22.30 -13.72 14.65
CA GLN A 54 23.36 -13.97 13.69
C GLN A 54 23.01 -13.41 12.30
N ALA A 55 21.74 -13.54 11.88
CA ALA A 55 21.26 -12.98 10.63
C ALA A 55 21.30 -11.45 10.62
N LEU A 56 20.91 -10.77 11.71
CA LEU A 56 20.95 -9.30 11.82
C LEU A 56 22.38 -8.73 11.75
N CYS A 57 23.37 -9.48 12.27
CA CYS A 57 24.78 -9.10 12.23
C CYS A 57 25.41 -9.23 10.85
N THR A 58 24.81 -9.98 9.93
CA THR A 58 25.33 -10.18 8.58
C THR A 58 24.51 -9.35 7.59
N GLU A 59 25.16 -8.49 6.83
CA GLU A 59 24.47 -7.73 5.78
C GLU A 59 24.08 -8.65 4.60
N PRO A 60 22.82 -8.63 4.14
CA PRO A 60 22.40 -9.41 2.98
C PRO A 60 23.12 -8.96 1.69
N GLN A 61 23.64 -9.92 0.92
CA GLN A 61 24.39 -9.64 -0.32
C GLN A 61 23.57 -8.83 -1.35
N GLU A 62 22.26 -9.05 -1.39
CA GLU A 62 21.32 -8.43 -2.34
C GLU A 62 20.93 -7.00 -1.95
N LEU A 63 21.28 -6.56 -0.73
CA LEU A 63 20.79 -5.30 -0.17
C LEU A 63 21.15 -4.09 -1.03
N ALA A 64 22.43 -3.96 -1.39
CA ALA A 64 22.92 -2.82 -2.16
C ALA A 64 22.17 -2.67 -3.49
N ALA A 65 22.01 -3.78 -4.22
CA ALA A 65 21.29 -3.79 -5.49
C ALA A 65 19.80 -3.44 -5.32
N LEU A 66 19.15 -3.94 -4.26
CA LEU A 66 17.75 -3.63 -3.98
C LEU A 66 17.54 -2.18 -3.56
N VAL A 67 18.46 -1.60 -2.79
CA VAL A 67 18.46 -0.18 -2.41
C VAL A 67 18.54 0.68 -3.65
N ASP A 68 19.47 0.38 -4.56
CA ASP A 68 19.64 1.14 -5.81
C ASP A 68 18.39 1.05 -6.69
N LEU A 69 17.87 -0.15 -6.90
CA LEU A 69 16.66 -0.37 -7.69
C LEU A 69 15.48 0.39 -7.10
N THR A 70 15.26 0.28 -5.79
CA THR A 70 14.15 0.92 -5.09
C THR A 70 14.31 2.44 -5.08
N TRP A 71 15.53 2.94 -4.89
CA TRP A 71 15.82 4.36 -4.91
C TRP A 71 15.56 4.97 -6.28
N VAL A 72 16.05 4.34 -7.35
CA VAL A 72 15.77 4.75 -8.73
C VAL A 72 14.28 4.74 -9.01
N TRP A 73 13.56 3.69 -8.61
CA TRP A 73 12.11 3.60 -8.76
C TRP A 73 11.39 4.78 -8.09
N LEU A 74 11.74 5.13 -6.85
CA LEU A 74 11.15 6.28 -6.15
C LEU A 74 11.33 7.62 -6.91
N GLN A 75 12.48 7.79 -7.58
CA GLN A 75 12.76 9.01 -8.37
C GLN A 75 11.98 9.09 -9.69
N GLN A 76 11.34 8.01 -10.15
CA GLN A 76 10.61 7.97 -11.43
C GLN A 76 9.19 8.55 -11.35
N SER A 77 8.94 9.56 -10.51
CA SER A 77 7.62 10.20 -10.38
C SER A 77 7.50 11.43 -11.30
N PRO A 78 6.76 11.36 -12.42
CA PRO A 78 6.55 12.51 -13.30
C PRO A 78 5.69 13.60 -12.62
N ALA A 79 5.89 14.87 -12.97
CA ALA A 79 5.21 16.01 -12.32
C ALA A 79 3.68 15.90 -12.32
N ASN A 80 3.10 15.36 -13.39
CA ASN A 80 1.64 15.22 -13.58
C ASN A 80 1.20 13.75 -13.71
N GLY A 81 1.94 12.80 -13.13
CA GLY A 81 1.57 11.38 -13.18
C GLY A 81 1.71 10.67 -11.83
N PRO A 82 1.65 9.32 -11.83
CA PRO A 82 1.58 8.55 -10.60
C PRO A 82 2.81 8.77 -9.73
N ARG A 83 2.56 9.07 -8.46
CA ARG A 83 3.61 9.17 -7.45
C ARG A 83 4.03 7.77 -7.01
N ARG A 84 5.33 7.59 -6.86
CA ARG A 84 5.95 6.41 -6.28
C ARG A 84 6.41 6.73 -4.88
N GLN A 85 5.91 5.98 -3.92
CA GLN A 85 6.20 6.22 -2.51
C GLN A 85 6.41 4.89 -1.80
N ILE A 86 7.06 4.98 -0.66
CA ILE A 86 7.15 3.90 0.31
C ILE A 86 6.54 4.41 1.60
N ALA A 87 5.67 3.62 2.21
CA ALA A 87 5.17 3.83 3.57
C ALA A 87 5.69 2.70 4.47
N THR A 88 6.37 3.05 5.55
CA THR A 88 6.91 2.11 6.53
C THR A 88 6.07 2.11 7.80
N LEU A 89 6.24 1.08 8.65
CA LEU A 89 5.62 1.11 9.97
C LEU A 89 6.06 2.36 10.75
N GLY A 90 5.08 3.18 11.15
CA GLY A 90 5.32 4.47 11.82
C GLY A 90 5.22 5.68 10.88
N ASP A 91 5.17 5.49 9.56
CA ASP A 91 4.88 6.56 8.61
C ASP A 91 3.41 7.02 8.76
N PRO A 92 3.13 8.34 8.81
CA PRO A 92 1.77 8.86 8.77
C PRO A 92 0.92 8.34 7.60
N LEU A 93 1.53 8.00 6.47
CA LEU A 93 0.88 7.46 5.27
C LEU A 93 0.59 5.95 5.34
N TYR A 94 1.05 5.26 6.39
CA TYR A 94 0.80 3.83 6.54
C TYR A 94 -0.67 3.58 6.95
N PRO A 95 -1.45 2.76 6.23
CA PRO A 95 -2.88 2.56 6.52
C PRO A 95 -3.14 1.97 7.91
N GLN A 96 -3.98 2.61 8.74
CA GLN A 96 -4.31 2.10 10.08
C GLN A 96 -4.90 0.68 10.06
N ALA A 97 -5.75 0.38 9.08
CA ALA A 97 -6.36 -0.94 8.96
C ALA A 97 -5.31 -2.05 8.83
N LEU A 98 -4.19 -1.77 8.15
CA LEU A 98 -3.07 -2.69 8.07
C LEU A 98 -2.27 -2.69 9.37
N LEU A 99 -2.00 -1.53 9.97
CA LEU A 99 -1.23 -1.41 11.21
C LEU A 99 -1.84 -2.20 12.38
N ASN A 100 -3.16 -2.31 12.38
CA ASN A 100 -3.95 -3.02 13.39
C ASN A 100 -3.99 -4.54 13.19
N LEU A 101 -3.42 -5.07 12.10
CA LEU A 101 -3.26 -6.51 11.93
C LEU A 101 -2.25 -7.06 12.95
N ASP A 102 -2.36 -8.35 13.23
CA ASP A 102 -1.38 -9.07 14.08
C ASP A 102 0.01 -9.06 13.42
N ASP A 103 0.03 -9.22 12.09
CA ASP A 103 1.25 -9.31 11.28
C ASP A 103 1.28 -8.28 10.13
N PRO A 104 1.39 -6.97 10.43
CA PRO A 104 1.38 -5.94 9.41
C PRO A 104 2.70 -5.96 8.63
N PRO A 105 2.66 -5.72 7.31
CA PRO A 105 3.88 -5.62 6.50
C PRO A 105 4.74 -4.45 6.96
N LEU A 106 6.05 -4.64 7.06
CA LEU A 106 6.97 -3.58 7.51
C LEU A 106 7.00 -2.37 6.57
N LEU A 107 6.81 -2.63 5.28
CA LEU A 107 6.98 -1.67 4.20
C LEU A 107 5.92 -1.92 3.13
N LEU A 108 5.31 -0.84 2.66
CA LEU A 108 4.37 -0.82 1.54
C LEU A 108 4.96 0.01 0.41
N TYR A 109 4.96 -0.55 -0.79
CA TYR A 109 5.20 0.22 -2.00
C TYR A 109 3.87 0.79 -2.48
N LEU A 110 3.81 2.10 -2.72
CA LEU A 110 2.62 2.83 -3.13
C LEU A 110 2.85 3.45 -4.51
N LEU A 111 1.92 3.21 -5.43
CA LEU A 111 1.91 3.80 -6.76
C LEU A 111 0.52 4.39 -7.02
N GLY A 112 0.45 5.71 -7.26
CA GLY A 112 -0.79 6.37 -7.62
C GLY A 112 -0.82 7.85 -7.27
N ASN A 113 -1.98 8.47 -7.48
CA ASN A 113 -2.20 9.90 -7.21
C ASN A 113 -2.91 10.15 -5.89
N ALA A 114 -3.36 9.10 -5.21
CA ALA A 114 -4.02 9.18 -3.92
C ALA A 114 -3.06 8.85 -2.77
N SER A 115 -3.32 9.40 -1.59
CA SER A 115 -2.58 9.14 -0.35
C SER A 115 -3.54 8.75 0.76
N TYR A 116 -3.11 7.91 1.71
CA TYR A 116 -3.95 7.54 2.84
C TYR A 116 -4.16 8.72 3.79
N LYS A 117 -5.33 8.77 4.45
CA LYS A 117 -5.56 9.70 5.56
C LYS A 117 -4.46 9.51 6.60
N PRO A 118 -3.78 10.60 7.03
CA PRO A 118 -2.73 10.50 8.01
C PRO A 118 -3.20 9.86 9.31
N ASN A 119 -2.32 9.09 9.95
CA ASN A 119 -2.50 8.56 11.30
C ASN A 119 -2.40 9.67 12.37
N LYS A 120 -3.28 10.67 12.31
CA LYS A 120 -3.57 11.56 13.43
C LYS A 120 -4.98 11.26 13.91
N PRO A 121 -5.20 11.05 15.23
CA PRO A 121 -6.57 11.07 15.74
C PRO A 121 -7.20 12.40 15.30
N PRO A 122 -8.37 12.39 14.65
CA PRO A 122 -9.05 13.64 14.36
C PRO A 122 -9.32 14.31 15.71
N ALA A 123 -8.79 15.52 15.90
CA ALA A 123 -9.20 16.37 17.01
C ALA A 123 -10.71 16.54 16.88
N LEU A 124 -11.48 15.87 17.74
CA LEU A 124 -12.95 15.86 17.85
C LEU A 124 -13.66 16.67 16.74
N ILE A 125 -13.91 16.04 15.58
CA ILE A 125 -14.66 16.67 14.49
C ILE A 125 -16.01 15.98 14.35
N ASP A 126 -17.04 16.81 14.24
CA ASP A 126 -18.44 16.44 14.06
C ASP A 126 -18.64 15.48 12.86
N LYS A 127 -19.48 14.46 13.03
CA LYS A 127 -19.73 13.42 12.02
C LYS A 127 -20.23 14.01 10.69
N ALA A 128 -20.95 15.13 10.75
CA ALA A 128 -21.45 15.84 9.56
C ALA A 128 -20.33 16.52 8.75
N LEU A 129 -19.27 17.03 9.40
CA LEU A 129 -18.15 17.67 8.73
C LEU A 129 -17.22 16.65 8.05
N THR A 130 -17.11 15.43 8.59
CA THR A 130 -16.29 14.35 8.00
C THR A 130 -16.74 13.99 6.58
N ALA A 131 -18.05 13.99 6.31
CA ALA A 131 -18.59 13.74 4.98
C ALA A 131 -18.21 14.85 3.98
N THR A 132 -18.26 16.13 4.41
CA THR A 132 -17.91 17.27 3.56
C THR A 132 -16.40 17.39 3.30
N PHE A 133 -15.56 17.08 4.30
CA PHE A 133 -14.09 17.09 4.15
C PHE A 133 -13.57 15.97 3.23
N ASN A 134 -14.25 14.82 3.19
CA ASN A 134 -13.90 13.72 2.27
C ASN A 134 -14.24 14.04 0.81
N ILE A 135 -15.31 14.79 0.55
CA ILE A 135 -15.71 15.21 -0.80
C ILE A 135 -14.70 16.24 -1.37
N ALA A 136 -14.16 17.11 -0.52
CA ALA A 136 -13.25 18.17 -0.93
C ALA A 136 -11.83 17.68 -1.30
N ASN A 137 -11.37 16.55 -0.75
CA ASN A 137 -10.04 16.03 -0.98
C ASN A 137 -10.08 14.77 -1.85
N ARG A 138 -10.25 14.98 -3.17
CA ARG A 138 -10.41 13.97 -4.24
C ARG A 138 -9.24 12.96 -4.39
N GLN A 139 -8.30 12.92 -3.46
CA GLN A 139 -7.07 12.13 -3.50
C GLN A 139 -6.73 11.50 -2.13
N THR A 140 -7.65 11.47 -1.17
CA THR A 140 -7.36 10.87 0.15
C THR A 140 -8.13 9.57 0.38
N ILE A 141 -7.42 8.48 0.68
CA ILE A 141 -8.00 7.17 0.99
C ILE A 141 -8.32 7.09 2.48
N ASP A 142 -9.59 6.91 2.81
CA ASP A 142 -10.06 6.62 4.17
C ASP A 142 -10.36 5.13 4.31
N THR A 143 -9.59 4.42 5.14
CA THR A 143 -9.78 2.98 5.35
C THR A 143 -11.11 2.67 6.04
N GLN A 144 -11.71 3.61 6.77
CA GLN A 144 -13.04 3.43 7.38
C GLN A 144 -14.18 3.57 6.36
N SER A 145 -13.90 4.18 5.20
CA SER A 145 -14.84 4.33 4.08
C SER A 145 -14.35 3.54 2.86
N SER A 146 -13.81 2.34 3.11
CA SER A 146 -13.31 1.42 2.10
C SER A 146 -14.04 0.08 2.17
N LEU A 147 -14.30 -0.54 1.02
CA LEU A 147 -14.92 -1.85 0.91
C LEU A 147 -14.09 -2.77 0.03
N ALA A 148 -13.82 -3.98 0.50
CA ALA A 148 -13.17 -5.02 -0.29
C ALA A 148 -14.20 -5.73 -1.19
N ILE A 149 -13.90 -5.85 -2.48
CA ILE A 149 -14.65 -6.72 -3.41
C ILE A 149 -13.68 -7.75 -3.96
N VAL A 150 -13.94 -9.02 -3.66
CA VAL A 150 -13.11 -10.16 -4.06
C VAL A 150 -13.99 -11.26 -4.64
N GLY A 151 -13.43 -12.09 -5.52
CA GLY A 151 -14.15 -13.26 -6.00
C GLY A 151 -13.38 -14.10 -7.01
N SER A 152 -14.12 -14.92 -7.75
CA SER A 152 -13.54 -15.86 -8.71
C SER A 152 -12.68 -15.17 -9.78
N ARG A 153 -11.57 -15.82 -10.13
CA ARG A 153 -10.73 -15.44 -11.29
C ARG A 153 -11.38 -15.81 -12.63
N ASN A 154 -12.39 -16.68 -12.61
CA ASN A 154 -13.18 -17.08 -13.76
C ASN A 154 -14.69 -17.00 -13.43
N PRO A 155 -15.26 -15.79 -13.30
CA PRO A 155 -16.66 -15.62 -12.98
C PRO A 155 -17.55 -15.91 -14.19
N THR A 156 -18.84 -16.17 -13.93
CA THR A 156 -19.85 -16.12 -15.00
C THR A 156 -20.00 -14.69 -15.53
N PRO A 157 -20.53 -14.49 -16.75
CA PRO A 157 -20.81 -13.15 -17.27
C PRO A 157 -21.68 -12.32 -16.32
N GLN A 158 -22.70 -12.95 -15.72
CA GLN A 158 -23.56 -12.32 -14.73
C GLN A 158 -22.78 -11.96 -13.44
N GLY A 159 -21.90 -12.83 -12.97
CA GLY A 159 -21.06 -12.55 -11.80
C GLY A 159 -20.15 -11.33 -12.00
N ALA A 160 -19.51 -11.23 -13.17
CA ALA A 160 -18.70 -10.07 -13.53
C ALA A 160 -19.54 -8.79 -13.65
N ALA A 161 -20.71 -8.87 -14.30
CA ALA A 161 -21.63 -7.74 -14.41
C ALA A 161 -22.12 -7.23 -13.04
N ASN A 162 -22.46 -8.15 -12.14
CA ASN A 162 -22.88 -7.81 -10.77
C ASN A 162 -21.74 -7.15 -9.99
N ALA A 163 -20.52 -7.68 -10.05
CA ALA A 163 -19.37 -7.09 -9.37
C ALA A 163 -19.10 -5.65 -9.84
N ARG A 164 -19.16 -5.42 -11.15
CA ARG A 164 -19.03 -4.09 -11.76
C ARG A 164 -20.14 -3.14 -11.28
N LEU A 165 -21.39 -3.61 -11.29
CA LEU A 165 -22.53 -2.80 -10.86
C LEU A 165 -22.45 -2.43 -9.38
N PHE A 166 -22.13 -3.39 -8.51
CA PHE A 166 -21.94 -3.13 -7.09
C PHE A 166 -20.82 -2.12 -6.84
N ALA A 167 -19.65 -2.34 -7.46
CA ALA A 167 -18.52 -1.42 -7.31
C ALA A 167 -18.84 0.00 -7.77
N LYS A 168 -19.59 0.15 -8.88
CA LYS A 168 -20.07 1.44 -9.36
C LYS A 168 -20.97 2.13 -8.33
N SER A 169 -21.97 1.41 -7.81
CA SER A 169 -22.88 1.95 -6.81
C SER A 169 -22.16 2.35 -5.52
N PHE A 170 -21.18 1.57 -5.07
CA PHE A 170 -20.39 1.91 -3.89
C PHE A 170 -19.49 3.13 -4.10
N ALA A 171 -18.85 3.24 -5.27
CA ALA A 171 -18.06 4.41 -5.62
C ALA A 171 -18.92 5.69 -5.69
N GLN A 172 -20.12 5.60 -6.27
CA GLN A 172 -21.09 6.70 -6.29
C GLN A 172 -21.60 7.06 -4.89
N ALA A 173 -21.59 6.13 -3.94
CA ALA A 173 -21.88 6.39 -2.53
C ALA A 173 -20.66 6.96 -1.76
N GLY A 174 -19.53 7.20 -2.42
CA GLY A 174 -18.32 7.76 -1.82
C GLY A 174 -17.40 6.74 -1.14
N LEU A 175 -17.60 5.43 -1.36
CA LEU A 175 -16.71 4.39 -0.84
C LEU A 175 -15.51 4.15 -1.76
N THR A 176 -14.36 3.91 -1.16
CA THR A 176 -13.17 3.41 -1.89
C THR A 176 -13.31 1.90 -2.11
N VAL A 177 -13.22 1.45 -3.36
CA VAL A 177 -13.23 0.01 -3.69
C VAL A 177 -11.80 -0.53 -3.64
N VAL A 178 -11.57 -1.53 -2.77
CA VAL A 178 -10.28 -2.21 -2.61
C VAL A 178 -10.36 -3.62 -3.17
N SER A 179 -9.35 -4.05 -3.94
CA SER A 179 -9.34 -5.38 -4.57
C SER A 179 -7.92 -5.82 -4.98
N GLY A 180 -7.73 -7.06 -5.41
CA GLY A 180 -6.43 -7.69 -5.65
C GLY A 180 -5.86 -7.53 -7.07
N LEU A 181 -6.56 -6.80 -7.96
CA LEU A 181 -6.21 -6.62 -9.38
C LEU A 181 -6.07 -7.94 -10.18
N ALA A 182 -6.62 -9.05 -9.69
CA ALA A 182 -6.64 -10.31 -10.44
C ALA A 182 -7.60 -10.26 -11.65
N LEU A 183 -7.51 -11.25 -12.54
CA LEU A 183 -8.58 -11.48 -13.53
C LEU A 183 -9.92 -11.75 -12.82
N GLY A 184 -11.02 -11.51 -13.52
CA GLY A 184 -12.35 -11.87 -13.06
C GLY A 184 -12.99 -10.78 -12.21
N ILE A 185 -13.48 -11.16 -11.02
CA ILE A 185 -14.25 -10.27 -10.14
C ILE A 185 -13.45 -9.03 -9.74
N ASP A 186 -12.15 -9.18 -9.45
CA ASP A 186 -11.30 -8.08 -9.02
C ASP A 186 -11.20 -6.98 -10.10
N GLY A 187 -10.91 -7.37 -11.34
CA GLY A 187 -10.89 -6.46 -12.48
C GLY A 187 -12.26 -5.81 -12.76
N ALA A 188 -13.35 -6.56 -12.63
CA ALA A 188 -14.70 -6.02 -12.79
C ALA A 188 -15.05 -4.99 -11.70
N ALA A 189 -14.59 -5.21 -10.47
CA ALA A 189 -14.78 -4.28 -9.36
C ALA A 189 -14.02 -2.97 -9.58
N HIS A 190 -12.74 -3.03 -9.98
CA HIS A 190 -11.97 -1.83 -10.32
C HIS A 190 -12.61 -1.03 -11.46
N GLN A 191 -13.06 -1.71 -12.52
CA GLN A 191 -13.76 -1.05 -13.63
C GLN A 191 -15.05 -0.37 -13.15
N GLY A 192 -15.87 -1.07 -12.36
CA GLY A 192 -17.10 -0.52 -11.83
C GLY A 192 -16.87 0.72 -10.97
N ALA A 193 -15.86 0.68 -10.10
CA ALA A 193 -15.48 1.83 -9.29
C ALA A 193 -15.13 3.06 -10.14
N LEU A 194 -14.36 2.87 -11.22
CA LEU A 194 -14.00 3.94 -12.15
C LEU A 194 -15.19 4.45 -12.96
N ASP A 195 -16.13 3.59 -13.34
CA ASP A 195 -17.38 4.01 -13.98
C ASP A 195 -18.29 4.84 -13.06
N GLY A 196 -18.04 4.81 -11.75
CA GLY A 196 -18.74 5.59 -10.74
C GLY A 196 -18.21 7.02 -10.57
N VAL A 197 -17.07 7.36 -11.19
CA VAL A 197 -16.47 8.70 -11.13
C VAL A 197 -17.41 9.73 -11.77
N SER A 198 -17.61 10.85 -11.09
CA SER A 198 -18.35 12.02 -11.60
C SER A 198 -17.76 13.31 -11.02
N ASP A 199 -18.13 14.47 -11.55
CA ASP A 199 -17.68 15.77 -11.02
C ASP A 199 -17.98 15.94 -9.51
N SER A 200 -19.08 15.32 -9.08
CA SER A 200 -19.57 15.24 -7.70
C SER A 200 -18.93 14.14 -6.84
N HIS A 201 -18.30 13.11 -7.44
CA HIS A 201 -17.76 11.96 -6.72
C HIS A 201 -16.42 11.54 -7.31
N ALA A 202 -15.34 11.79 -6.57
CA ALA A 202 -14.03 11.21 -6.89
C ALA A 202 -14.03 9.74 -6.45
N ALA A 203 -14.09 8.81 -7.39
CA ALA A 203 -13.88 7.41 -7.06
C ALA A 203 -12.39 7.16 -6.89
N VAL A 204 -12.02 6.57 -5.75
CA VAL A 204 -10.71 6.00 -5.54
C VAL A 204 -10.89 4.49 -5.54
N THR A 205 -10.05 3.80 -6.31
CA THR A 205 -9.93 2.35 -6.21
C THR A 205 -8.49 1.98 -5.89
N VAL A 206 -8.31 1.01 -4.99
CA VAL A 206 -7.01 0.58 -4.48
C VAL A 206 -6.79 -0.87 -4.87
N ALA A 207 -5.71 -1.11 -5.61
CA ALA A 207 -5.23 -2.44 -5.94
C ALA A 207 -4.17 -2.89 -4.91
N VAL A 208 -4.39 -4.03 -4.26
CA VAL A 208 -3.42 -4.70 -3.40
C VAL A 208 -2.80 -5.85 -4.19
N VAL A 209 -1.56 -5.68 -4.64
CA VAL A 209 -0.88 -6.68 -5.48
C VAL A 209 0.13 -7.49 -4.66
N GLY A 210 0.10 -8.81 -4.82
CA GLY A 210 1.05 -9.74 -4.20
C GLY A 210 2.36 -9.93 -5.00
N THR A 211 2.50 -9.25 -6.15
CA THR A 211 3.70 -9.28 -7.00
C THR A 211 4.33 -7.89 -7.05
N GLY A 212 5.64 -7.80 -7.29
CA GLY A 212 6.33 -6.51 -7.40
C GLY A 212 5.63 -5.57 -8.39
N LEU A 213 5.51 -4.28 -8.04
CA LEU A 213 4.74 -3.27 -8.79
C LEU A 213 5.21 -3.06 -10.24
N ASP A 214 6.42 -3.52 -10.56
CA ASP A 214 6.99 -3.48 -11.91
C ASP A 214 6.54 -4.65 -12.79
N ARG A 215 5.76 -5.60 -12.24
CA ARG A 215 5.10 -6.68 -12.98
C ARG A 215 3.59 -6.49 -12.92
N VAL A 216 3.03 -5.89 -13.98
CA VAL A 216 1.59 -5.93 -14.24
C VAL A 216 1.21 -7.39 -14.47
N TYR A 217 0.64 -8.00 -13.44
CA TYR A 217 0.01 -9.30 -13.51
C TYR A 217 -1.48 -9.11 -13.24
N PRO A 218 -2.37 -9.61 -14.10
CA PRO A 218 -2.11 -10.41 -15.31
C PRO A 218 -1.88 -9.58 -16.60
N LYS A 219 -1.13 -10.17 -17.54
CA LYS A 219 -0.75 -9.58 -18.85
C LYS A 219 -1.93 -9.16 -19.75
N ALA A 220 -3.17 -9.56 -19.46
CA ALA A 220 -4.33 -9.19 -20.28
C ALA A 220 -4.72 -7.69 -20.19
N HIS A 221 -4.06 -6.91 -19.34
CA HIS A 221 -4.38 -5.49 -19.09
C HIS A 221 -3.47 -4.48 -19.83
N HIS A 222 -2.59 -4.94 -20.74
CA HIS A 222 -1.65 -4.09 -21.46
C HIS A 222 -2.26 -2.96 -22.32
N GLY A 223 -3.54 -3.04 -22.70
CA GLY A 223 -4.12 -2.13 -23.71
C GLY A 223 -5.03 -0.99 -23.21
N SER A 224 -5.60 -1.05 -22.01
CA SER A 224 -6.70 -0.13 -21.62
C SER A 224 -6.42 0.78 -20.42
N TRP A 225 -5.51 0.40 -19.53
CA TRP A 225 -5.41 1.05 -18.20
C TRP A 225 -4.31 2.12 -18.10
N LEU A 226 -3.21 1.97 -18.84
CA LEU A 226 -2.17 3.00 -18.92
C LEU A 226 -2.67 4.25 -19.67
N THR A 227 -3.58 4.08 -20.64
CA THR A 227 -4.11 5.19 -21.46
C THR A 227 -5.30 5.89 -20.81
N ALA A 228 -6.11 5.18 -20.00
CA ALA A 228 -7.26 5.79 -19.32
C ALA A 228 -6.87 6.74 -18.18
N SER A 229 -5.67 6.59 -17.58
CA SER A 229 -5.13 7.56 -16.61
C SER A 229 -4.42 8.75 -17.27
N LEU A 230 -4.28 8.78 -18.60
CA LEU A 230 -3.53 9.80 -19.34
C LEU A 230 -4.39 10.64 -20.31
N SER A 231 -5.71 10.42 -20.41
CA SER A 231 -6.54 11.02 -21.48
C SER A 231 -7.85 11.70 -21.06
N THR A 232 -8.00 12.16 -19.81
CA THR A 232 -9.07 13.12 -19.47
C THR A 232 -8.46 14.45 -19.03
N GLY A 233 -7.87 15.13 -20.01
CA GLY A 233 -7.66 16.57 -20.01
C GLY A 233 -8.42 17.14 -21.20
N CYS A 234 -9.56 17.76 -20.90
CA CYS A 234 -10.56 18.36 -21.81
C CYS A 234 -11.37 17.39 -22.68
#